data_AF-R7HJ78-F1
#
_entry.id   AF-R7HJ78-F1
#
_cell.length_a   1.000
_cell.length_b   1.000
_cell.length_c   1.000
_cell.angle_alpha   90.00
_cell.angle_beta   90.00
_cell.angle_gamma   90.00
#
_symmetry.space_group_name_H-M   'P 1'
#
loop_
_entity.id
_entity.type
_entity.pdbx_description
1 polymer ?
#
loop_
_entity_poly.entity_id
_entity_poly.type
_entity_poly.pdbx_seq_one_letter_code
_entity_poly.pdbx_strand_id
1 'polypeptide(L)'
;MKEATGELSTTVITVVAIAAILSLFTVFLYPQLKGAILARTHCAQAVACEGTGNDRKCRFYDDDGITLNETVITCPEQDQAEDGK
;
A
#
# COMPACT_ATOMS: atom_id res chain seq x y z
N MET A 1 14.78 -45.45 -25.04
CA MET A 1 14.43 -44.98 -23.68
C MET A 1 14.78 -43.49 -23.57
N LYS A 2 13.85 -42.60 -23.88
CA LYS A 2 14.03 -41.13 -23.77
C LYS A 2 12.79 -40.56 -23.09
N GLU A 3 12.54 -41.01 -21.87
CA GLU A 3 11.35 -40.63 -21.09
C GLU A 3 11.71 -40.34 -19.62
N ALA A 4 12.94 -39.87 -19.36
CA ALA A 4 13.41 -39.58 -18.00
C ALA A 4 13.93 -38.14 -17.86
N THR A 5 13.20 -37.16 -18.41
CA THR A 5 13.50 -35.73 -18.17
C THR A 5 12.22 -34.88 -18.15
N GLY A 6 11.06 -35.47 -17.84
CA GLY A 6 9.77 -34.86 -18.17
C GLY A 6 8.81 -34.60 -17.00
N GLU A 7 8.74 -35.45 -15.99
CA GLU A 7 7.84 -35.24 -14.86
C GLU A 7 8.52 -34.40 -13.78
N LEU A 8 8.86 -33.15 -14.12
CA LEU A 8 8.87 -32.15 -13.06
C LEU A 8 7.43 -32.10 -12.57
N SER A 9 7.20 -32.59 -11.33
CA SER A 9 5.85 -32.73 -10.77
C SER A 9 5.04 -31.47 -11.04
N THR A 10 3.87 -31.60 -11.67
CA THR A 10 3.05 -30.46 -12.08
C THR A 10 2.80 -29.46 -10.94
N THR A 11 2.83 -29.92 -9.70
CA THR A 11 2.78 -29.12 -8.47
C THR A 11 3.99 -28.20 -8.26
N VAL A 12 5.20 -28.66 -8.61
CA VAL A 12 6.43 -27.86 -8.56
C VAL A 12 6.37 -26.76 -9.60
N ILE A 13 5.89 -27.09 -10.80
CA ILE A 13 5.71 -26.11 -11.89
C ILE A 13 4.74 -25.02 -11.47
N THR A 14 3.60 -25.38 -10.87
CA THR A 14 2.60 -24.39 -10.42
C THR A 14 3.11 -23.51 -9.30
N VAL A 15 3.82 -24.06 -8.31
CA VAL A 15 4.41 -23.28 -7.21
C VAL A 15 5.45 -22.28 -7.74
N VAL A 16 6.31 -22.70 -8.66
CA VAL A 16 7.30 -21.81 -9.29
C VAL A 16 6.62 -20.70 -10.11
N ALA A 17 5.57 -21.02 -10.85
CA ALA A 17 4.81 -20.04 -11.61
C ALA A 17 4.14 -18.98 -10.70
N ILE A 18 3.52 -19.40 -9.60
CA ILE A 18 2.91 -18.47 -8.64
C ILE A 18 3.98 -17.59 -7.98
N ALA A 19 5.10 -18.17 -7.56
CA ALA A 19 6.21 -17.41 -6.97
C ALA A 19 6.77 -16.36 -7.95
N ALA A 20 6.90 -16.72 -9.23
CA ALA A 20 7.33 -15.78 -10.27
C ALA A 20 6.34 -14.61 -10.42
N ILE A 21 5.03 -14.88 -10.48
CA ILE A 21 4.00 -13.84 -10.60
C ILE A 21 3.98 -12.94 -9.36
N LEU A 22 4.07 -13.51 -8.15
CA LEU A 22 4.11 -12.73 -6.91
C LEU A 22 5.34 -11.82 -6.86
N SER A 23 6.51 -12.34 -7.28
CA SER A 23 7.74 -11.53 -7.34
C SER A 23 7.65 -10.39 -8.35
N LEU A 24 7.02 -10.61 -9.50
CA LEU A 24 6.79 -9.56 -10.49
C LEU A 24 5.85 -8.49 -9.94
N PHE A 25 4.77 -8.90 -9.26
CA PHE A 25 3.80 -7.99 -8.68
C PHE A 25 4.44 -7.10 -7.60
N THR A 26 5.22 -7.67 -6.69
CA THR A 26 5.84 -6.90 -5.60
C THR A 26 6.94 -5.96 -6.08
N VAL A 27 7.71 -6.35 -7.11
CA VAL A 27 8.81 -5.51 -7.61
C VAL A 27 8.33 -4.42 -8.56
N PHE A 28 7.37 -4.70 -9.43
CA PHE A 28 6.97 -3.76 -10.49
C PHE A 28 5.62 -3.10 -10.26
N LEU A 29 4.61 -3.85 -9.79
CA LEU A 29 3.24 -3.35 -9.67
C LEU A 29 3.01 -2.64 -8.33
N TYR A 30 3.51 -3.20 -7.23
CA TYR A 30 3.39 -2.62 -5.89
C TYR A 30 3.96 -1.19 -5.77
N PRO A 31 5.16 -0.83 -6.27
CA PRO A 31 5.65 0.55 -6.15
C PRO A 31 4.76 1.57 -6.86
N GLN A 32 4.13 1.18 -7.98
CA GLN A 32 3.20 2.04 -8.71
C GLN A 32 1.91 2.28 -7.91
N LEU A 33 1.42 1.27 -7.21
CA LEU A 33 0.23 1.38 -6.36
C LEU A 33 0.54 2.02 -5.00
N LYS A 34 1.76 1.85 -4.47
CA LYS A 34 2.15 2.32 -3.15
C LYS A 34 1.93 3.81 -3.00
N GLY A 35 2.30 4.63 -3.98
CA GLY A 35 2.13 6.09 -3.90
C GLY A 35 0.68 6.54 -3.73
N ALA A 36 -0.23 5.96 -4.52
CA ALA A 36 -1.65 6.29 -4.47
C ALA A 36 -2.34 5.74 -3.21
N ILE A 37 -1.94 4.55 -2.76
CA ILE A 37 -2.48 3.94 -1.54
C ILE A 37 -1.95 4.67 -0.31
N LEU A 38 -0.64 4.94 -0.21
CA LEU A 38 -0.08 5.69 0.92
C LEU A 38 -0.75 7.05 1.05
N ALA A 39 -0.93 7.80 -0.04
CA ALA A 39 -1.61 9.09 0.02
C ALA A 39 -3.04 8.96 0.60
N ARG A 40 -3.79 7.95 0.17
CA ARG A 40 -5.15 7.69 0.68
C ARG A 40 -5.15 7.18 2.12
N THR A 41 -4.25 6.26 2.48
CA THR A 41 -4.15 5.68 3.82
C THR A 41 -3.67 6.72 4.83
N HIS A 42 -2.66 7.51 4.49
CA HIS A 42 -2.19 8.61 5.33
C HIS A 42 -3.26 9.68 5.54
N CYS A 43 -4.07 9.98 4.51
CA CYS A 43 -5.21 10.88 4.68
C CYS A 43 -6.36 10.27 5.49
N ALA A 44 -6.60 8.96 5.40
CA ALA A 44 -7.61 8.25 6.19
C ALA A 44 -7.25 8.17 7.68
N GLN A 45 -5.95 8.08 8.00
CA GLN A 45 -5.45 8.08 9.39
C GLN A 45 -4.95 9.46 9.85
N ALA A 46 -5.23 10.51 9.07
CA ALA A 46 -4.70 11.83 9.37
C ALA A 46 -5.42 12.44 10.57
N VAL A 47 -4.63 12.95 11.51
CA VAL A 47 -5.06 13.63 12.72
C VAL A 47 -4.48 15.05 12.74
N ALA A 48 -5.12 15.95 13.48
CA ALA A 48 -4.68 17.34 13.60
C ALA A 48 -4.49 18.03 12.23
N CYS A 49 -5.58 18.09 11.46
CA CYS A 49 -5.60 18.80 10.19
C CYS A 49 -5.85 20.30 10.39
N GLU A 50 -4.96 21.13 9.86
CA GLU A 50 -5.06 22.59 9.91
C GLU A 50 -5.20 23.18 8.50
N GLY A 51 -6.10 24.16 8.37
CA GLY A 51 -6.40 24.84 7.10
C GLY A 51 -7.80 24.52 6.57
N THR A 52 -8.25 25.34 5.62
CA THR A 52 -9.60 25.28 5.04
C THR A 52 -9.48 25.21 3.51
N GLY A 53 -10.19 24.28 2.87
CA GLY A 53 -10.17 24.08 1.42
C GLY A 53 -9.26 22.93 0.95
N ASN A 54 -8.92 22.96 -0.34
CA ASN A 54 -8.18 21.89 -1.04
C ASN A 54 -6.73 21.67 -0.59
N ASP A 55 -6.16 22.56 0.22
CA ASP A 55 -4.76 22.52 0.68
C ASP A 55 -4.67 22.34 2.21
N ARG A 56 -5.45 21.41 2.76
CA ARG A 56 -5.44 21.12 4.20
C ARG A 56 -4.16 20.36 4.58
N LYS A 57 -3.44 20.90 5.56
CA LYS A 57 -2.21 20.33 6.11
C LYS A 57 -2.56 19.39 7.24
N CYS A 58 -2.38 18.10 7.04
CA CYS A 58 -2.65 17.09 8.05
C CYS A 58 -1.37 16.42 8.54
N ARG A 59 -1.44 15.84 9.74
CA ARG A 59 -0.39 15.00 10.32
C ARG A 59 -0.96 13.60 10.58
N PHE A 60 -0.13 12.63 10.92
CA PHE A 60 -0.58 11.28 11.27
C PHE A 60 0.30 10.75 12.39
N TYR A 61 -0.17 9.72 13.11
CA TYR A 61 0.69 9.03 14.08
C TYR A 61 1.71 8.15 13.36
N ASP A 62 2.92 8.09 13.88
CA ASP A 62 3.97 7.19 13.41
C ASP A 62 3.61 5.72 13.69
N ASP A 63 4.45 4.77 13.27
CA ASP A 63 4.17 3.32 13.36
C ASP A 63 3.89 2.86 14.81
N ASP A 64 4.43 3.59 15.79
CA ASP A 64 4.20 3.39 17.22
C ASP A 64 2.81 3.82 17.72
N GLY A 65 2.01 4.50 16.89
CA GLY A 65 0.63 4.94 17.22
C GLY A 65 0.52 6.02 18.31
N ILE A 66 1.65 6.49 18.84
CA ILE A 66 1.73 7.43 19.98
C ILE A 66 2.40 8.74 19.55
N THR A 67 3.42 8.67 18.69
CA THR A 67 4.17 9.85 18.25
C THR A 67 3.50 10.49 17.05
N LEU A 68 3.20 11.79 17.13
CA LEU A 68 2.70 12.54 15.99
C LEU A 68 3.86 12.79 15.01
N ASN A 69 3.71 12.37 13.75
CA ASN A 69 4.74 12.56 12.74
C ASN A 69 4.85 14.05 12.37
N GLU A 70 6.08 14.56 12.23
CA GLU A 70 6.35 15.96 11.82
C GLU A 70 6.09 16.20 10.33
N THR A 71 6.03 15.13 9.52
CA THR A 71 5.70 15.25 8.10
C THR A 71 4.27 15.74 7.90
N VAL A 72 4.17 16.91 7.29
CA VAL A 72 2.90 17.51 6.89
C VAL A 72 2.52 16.98 5.52
N ILE A 73 1.38 16.31 5.44
CA ILE A 73 0.79 15.86 4.18
C ILE A 73 -0.34 16.80 3.77
N THR A 74 -0.44 17.11 2.48
CA THR A 74 -1.60 17.81 1.93
C THR A 74 -2.64 16.79 1.53
N CYS A 75 -3.78 16.80 2.21
CA CYS A 75 -4.90 15.92 1.88
C CYS A 75 -5.93 16.72 1.06
N PRO A 76 -6.35 16.21 -0.12
CA PRO A 76 -7.45 16.82 -0.84
C PRO A 76 -8.72 16.78 0.03
N GLU A 77 -9.62 17.73 -0.18
CA GLU A 77 -10.92 17.81 0.49
C GLU A 77 -11.87 16.71 -0.03
N GLN A 78 -11.45 15.44 0.08
CA GLN A 78 -12.28 14.29 -0.18
C GLN A 78 -12.22 13.37 1.04
N ASP A 79 -13.38 13.27 1.70
CA ASP A 79 -13.69 12.26 2.70
C ASP A 79 -12.92 12.41 4.02
N GLN A 80 -13.25 13.47 4.77
CA GLN A 80 -13.47 13.28 6.20
C GLN A 80 -14.55 12.19 6.30
N ALA A 81 -14.14 10.93 6.41
CA ALA A 81 -15.02 9.88 6.88
C ALA A 81 -15.63 10.40 8.18
N GLU A 82 -16.95 10.44 8.18
CA GLU A 82 -17.85 10.91 9.23
C GLU A 82 -17.80 10.02 10.51
N ASP A 83 -16.62 9.57 10.95
CA ASP A 83 -16.51 8.84 12.22
C ASP A 83 -16.37 9.83 13.37
N GLY A 84 -17.51 10.42 13.74
CA GLY A 84 -17.54 11.46 14.75
C GLY A 84 -18.94 11.94 15.12
N LYS A 85 -19.91 11.03 15.20
CA LYS A 85 -21.07 11.24 16.08
C LYS A 85 -21.58 9.95 16.69
#